data_AF-A0A8J2LH76-F1
#
_entry.id   AF-A0A8J2LH76-F1
#
_cell.length_a   1.000
_cell.length_b   1.000
_cell.length_c   1.000
_cell.angle_alpha   90.00
_cell.angle_beta   90.00
_cell.angle_gamma   90.00
#
_symmetry.space_group_name_H-M   'P 1'
#
loop_
_entity.id
_entity.type
_entity.pdbx_description
1 polymer ?
#
loop_
_entity_poly.entity_id
_entity_poly.type
_entity_poly.pdbx_seq_one_letter_code
_entity_poly.pdbx_strand_id
1 'polypeptide(L)'
;MYRMVKVSPDDFHYQRLLWRKSPAEPIDDYEMRVLMFGLKPAPWLATRTTYELAQREKTSYPNASKIIQEDLYVDELISGGSTPEKVVELRQQVQDMMQSGGFTLRNWVSTNETVSIPRCMILQDFEALELHGFSDASEAAYGAVVNLKSTRARESLIRLITAKTRVAPLSPPQSIPKLELCGALLLANLMEMSLIPNSQWRHVPSEENPADCFSRGIYPTELVNHPLWWAGPKWLSKSILPIQPEIPITTLEERKIHFTTYQDGLNLVDRHSSYQQLLRITAWVIRFVRNLRTPAIDRKLTPLTVVELREAEVILVKRIQRRAKPDEIWSDCGSNFLGANRELRDLSQFLYSKVTQEAVTNQLASEGIR
;
A
#
# COMPACT_ATOMS: atom_id res chain seq x y z
N MET A 1 3.58 -19.82 -3.03
CA MET A 1 4.61 -20.87 -3.06
C MET A 1 4.75 -21.64 -1.74
N TYR A 2 5.15 -21.02 -0.62
CA TYR A 2 5.50 -21.72 0.64
C TYR A 2 4.48 -22.74 1.17
N ARG A 3 3.20 -22.36 1.24
CA ARG A 3 2.12 -23.23 1.76
C ARG A 3 1.82 -24.45 0.87
N MET A 4 2.44 -24.56 -0.31
CA MET A 4 2.32 -25.73 -1.19
C MET A 4 3.40 -26.78 -0.88
N VAL A 5 4.40 -26.45 -0.06
CA VAL A 5 5.49 -27.35 0.31
C VAL A 5 5.20 -27.96 1.68
N LYS A 6 5.01 -29.27 1.70
CA LYS A 6 4.83 -30.03 2.94
C LYS A 6 6.16 -30.15 3.71
N VAL A 7 6.05 -30.15 5.02
CA VAL A 7 7.17 -30.35 5.95
C VAL A 7 7.18 -31.81 6.39
N SER A 8 8.35 -32.35 6.77
CA SER A 8 8.42 -33.68 7.36
C SER A 8 7.59 -33.76 8.64
N PRO A 9 6.84 -34.85 8.90
CA PRO A 9 6.16 -35.04 10.18
C PRO A 9 7.08 -34.91 11.40
N ASP A 10 8.34 -35.32 11.24
CA ASP A 10 9.38 -35.21 12.28
C ASP A 10 9.75 -33.76 12.62
N ASP A 11 9.37 -32.79 11.79
CA ASP A 11 9.69 -31.37 11.98
C ASP A 11 8.46 -30.53 12.39
N PHE A 12 7.28 -31.14 12.54
CA PHE A 12 6.03 -30.42 12.85
C PHE A 12 6.10 -29.68 14.19
N HIS A 13 6.73 -30.27 15.20
CA HIS A 13 6.84 -29.65 16.53
C HIS A 13 7.72 -28.40 16.53
N TYR A 14 8.65 -28.25 15.58
CA TYR A 14 9.44 -27.03 15.42
C TYR A 14 8.62 -25.87 14.83
N GLN A 15 7.44 -26.14 14.27
CA GLN A 15 6.50 -25.17 13.71
C GLN A 15 5.21 -25.05 14.52
N ARG A 16 5.30 -25.33 15.83
CA ARG A 16 4.17 -25.22 16.75
C ARG A 16 3.81 -23.76 17.03
N LEU A 17 2.52 -23.47 16.97
CA LEU A 17 1.90 -22.19 17.26
C LEU A 17 1.00 -22.37 18.47
N LEU A 18 1.17 -21.51 19.48
CA LEU A 18 0.27 -21.44 20.62
C LEU A 18 -0.72 -20.31 20.38
N TRP A 19 -2.01 -20.59 20.53
CA TRP A 19 -3.06 -19.60 20.32
C TRP A 19 -4.15 -19.72 21.38
N ARG A 20 -4.72 -18.58 21.75
CA ARG A 20 -5.94 -18.48 22.55
C ARG A 20 -6.66 -17.19 22.19
N LYS A 21 -7.99 -17.21 22.25
CA LYS A 21 -8.81 -16.04 21.91
C LYS A 21 -8.80 -14.97 23.00
N SER A 22 -8.77 -15.38 24.27
CA SER A 22 -8.78 -14.49 25.43
C SER A 22 -7.86 -15.02 26.54
N PRO A 23 -7.37 -14.16 27.47
CA PRO A 23 -6.51 -14.61 28.57
C PRO A 23 -7.14 -15.64 29.52
N ALA A 24 -8.47 -15.70 29.54
CA ALA A 24 -9.25 -16.62 30.36
C ALA A 24 -9.48 -17.99 29.70
N GLU A 25 -9.24 -18.11 28.39
CA GLU A 25 -9.39 -19.36 27.64
C GLU A 25 -8.10 -20.20 27.70
N PRO A 26 -8.23 -21.54 27.63
CA PRO A 26 -7.09 -22.44 27.53
C PRO A 26 -6.27 -22.16 26.27
N ILE A 27 -4.98 -22.48 26.32
CA ILE A 27 -4.08 -22.36 25.17
C ILE A 27 -4.26 -23.60 24.30
N ASP A 28 -4.61 -23.38 23.04
CA ASP A 28 -4.54 -24.39 22.00
C ASP A 28 -3.14 -24.41 21.39
N ASP A 29 -2.67 -25.59 21.01
CA ASP A 29 -1.46 -25.75 20.21
C ASP A 29 -1.76 -26.31 18.82
N TYR A 30 -1.19 -25.66 17.81
CA TYR A 30 -1.35 -25.98 16.40
C TYR A 30 0.02 -26.27 15.78
N GLU A 31 0.13 -27.30 14.96
CA GLU A 31 1.36 -27.60 14.23
C GLU A 31 1.19 -27.35 12.74
N MET A 32 2.08 -26.54 12.18
CA MET A 32 2.06 -26.22 10.76
C MET A 32 2.65 -27.37 9.94
N ARG A 33 1.85 -27.90 9.01
CA ARG A 33 2.23 -29.05 8.16
C ARG A 33 2.92 -28.66 6.86
N VAL A 34 3.03 -27.37 6.59
CA VAL A 34 3.63 -26.77 5.39
C VAL A 34 4.63 -25.70 5.79
N LEU A 35 5.48 -25.25 4.87
CA LEU A 35 6.48 -24.23 5.19
C LEU A 35 5.84 -22.92 5.70
N MET A 36 6.24 -22.48 6.89
CA MET A 36 5.83 -21.22 7.50
C MET A 36 6.59 -20.02 6.92
N PHE A 37 5.86 -18.93 6.73
CA PHE A 37 6.45 -17.62 6.43
C PHE A 37 7.28 -17.13 7.62
N GLY A 38 8.44 -16.52 7.34
CA GLY A 38 9.34 -16.00 8.36
C GLY A 38 10.39 -16.99 8.87
N LEU A 39 10.30 -18.27 8.49
CA LEU A 39 11.40 -19.22 8.73
C LEU A 39 12.59 -18.87 7.83
N LYS A 40 13.78 -18.70 8.43
CA LYS A 40 15.03 -18.44 7.70
C LYS A 40 15.26 -19.39 6.51
N PRO A 41 15.03 -20.72 6.61
CA PRO A 41 15.25 -21.61 5.48
C PRO A 41 14.08 -21.70 4.49
N ALA A 42 12.90 -21.11 4.77
CA ALA A 42 11.71 -21.30 3.94
C ALA A 42 11.88 -20.87 2.47
N PRO A 43 12.49 -19.70 2.15
CA PRO A 43 12.82 -19.32 0.78
C PRO A 43 13.61 -20.39 0.04
N TRP A 44 14.69 -20.86 0.67
CA TRP A 44 15.56 -21.85 0.06
C TRP A 44 14.85 -23.19 -0.15
N LEU A 45 14.10 -23.69 0.85
CA LEU A 45 13.39 -24.97 0.76
C LEU A 45 12.31 -24.95 -0.33
N ALA A 46 11.56 -23.84 -0.43
CA ALA A 46 10.53 -23.70 -1.45
C ALA A 46 11.13 -23.64 -2.86
N THR A 47 12.15 -22.80 -3.08
CA THR A 47 12.86 -22.71 -4.36
C THR A 47 13.57 -24.02 -4.72
N ARG A 48 14.17 -24.72 -3.76
CA ARG A 48 14.83 -26.01 -4.04
C ARG A 48 13.82 -27.07 -4.45
N THR A 49 12.61 -27.04 -3.90
CA THR A 49 11.52 -27.97 -4.24
C THR A 49 11.03 -27.75 -5.67
N THR A 50 10.83 -26.49 -6.10
CA THR A 50 10.46 -26.19 -7.49
C THR A 50 11.60 -26.53 -8.46
N TYR A 51 12.85 -26.29 -8.07
CA TYR A 51 14.02 -26.70 -8.85
C TYR A 51 14.11 -28.22 -9.01
N GLU A 52 13.83 -28.98 -7.94
CA GLU A 52 13.81 -30.45 -7.98
C GLU A 52 12.72 -30.98 -8.92
N LEU A 53 11.52 -30.39 -8.84
CA LEU A 53 10.42 -30.69 -9.75
C LEU A 53 10.85 -30.46 -11.21
N ALA A 54 11.44 -29.31 -11.50
CA ALA A 54 11.94 -29.00 -12.85
C ALA A 54 12.96 -30.03 -13.35
N GLN A 55 13.89 -30.48 -12.49
CA GLN A 55 14.87 -31.51 -12.89
C GLN A 55 14.21 -32.86 -13.20
N ARG A 56 13.22 -33.27 -12.40
CA ARG A 56 12.51 -34.55 -12.60
C ARG A 56 11.64 -34.54 -13.86
N GLU A 57 11.00 -33.41 -14.13
CA GLU A 57 10.08 -33.24 -15.25
C GLU A 57 10.76 -32.75 -16.53
N LYS A 58 12.09 -32.61 -16.53
CA LYS A 58 12.89 -32.07 -17.65
C LYS A 58 12.67 -32.82 -18.96
N THR A 59 12.45 -34.14 -18.91
CA THR A 59 12.22 -34.94 -20.12
C THR A 59 10.87 -34.63 -20.76
N SER A 60 9.84 -34.39 -19.94
CA SER A 60 8.49 -34.08 -20.39
C SER A 60 8.34 -32.61 -20.78
N TYR A 61 8.99 -31.70 -20.04
CA TYR A 61 8.88 -30.25 -20.21
C TYR A 61 10.26 -29.56 -20.21
N PRO A 62 11.08 -29.75 -21.26
CA PRO A 62 12.46 -29.25 -21.28
C PRO A 62 12.55 -27.73 -21.22
N ASN A 63 11.64 -27.02 -21.90
CA ASN A 63 11.62 -25.55 -21.89
C ASN A 63 11.13 -25.02 -20.54
N ALA A 64 10.05 -25.57 -19.99
CA ALA A 64 9.56 -25.18 -18.66
C ALA A 64 10.59 -25.45 -17.56
N SER A 65 11.28 -26.60 -17.63
CA SER A 65 12.36 -26.92 -16.70
C SER A 65 13.48 -25.89 -16.76
N LYS A 66 13.87 -25.43 -17.94
CA LYS A 66 14.89 -24.39 -18.08
C LYS A 66 14.43 -23.08 -17.44
N ILE A 67 13.22 -22.64 -17.75
CA ILE A 67 12.64 -21.40 -17.24
C ILE A 67 12.48 -21.41 -15.72
N ILE A 68 12.02 -22.50 -15.11
CA ILE A 68 11.93 -22.58 -13.64
C ILE A 68 13.32 -22.52 -12.97
N GLN A 69 14.39 -22.95 -13.66
CA GLN A 69 15.73 -22.93 -13.09
C GLN A 69 16.44 -21.58 -13.27
N GLU A 70 16.14 -20.85 -14.34
CA GLU A 70 16.83 -19.60 -14.72
C GLU A 70 16.04 -18.35 -14.32
N ASP A 71 14.70 -18.40 -14.41
CA ASP A 71 13.84 -17.21 -14.37
C ASP A 71 12.92 -17.15 -13.13
N LEU A 72 12.87 -18.21 -12.31
CA LEU A 72 12.10 -18.22 -11.07
C LEU A 72 12.92 -17.61 -9.93
N TYR A 73 12.52 -16.44 -9.46
CA TYR A 73 13.09 -15.81 -8.28
C TYR A 73 12.11 -15.90 -7.11
N VAL A 74 12.39 -16.82 -6.19
CA VAL A 74 11.52 -17.09 -5.03
C VAL A 74 10.08 -17.40 -5.50
N ASP A 75 9.13 -16.50 -5.29
CA ASP A 75 7.72 -16.66 -5.65
C ASP A 75 7.31 -15.92 -6.94
N GLU A 76 8.25 -15.26 -7.62
CA GLU A 76 8.01 -14.55 -8.88
C GLU A 76 8.69 -15.24 -10.05
N LEU A 77 7.90 -15.52 -11.11
CA LEU A 77 8.40 -16.05 -12.37
C LEU A 77 8.30 -14.97 -13.44
N ILE A 78 9.44 -14.53 -13.97
CA ILE A 78 9.50 -13.51 -15.01
C ILE A 78 10.25 -14.08 -16.21
N SER A 79 9.52 -14.43 -17.26
CA SER A 79 10.10 -15.04 -18.47
C SER A 79 9.54 -14.43 -19.74
N GLY A 80 10.18 -14.69 -20.88
CA GLY A 80 9.82 -14.14 -22.17
C GLY A 80 10.17 -15.07 -23.34
N GLY A 81 9.67 -14.71 -24.53
CA GLY A 81 9.89 -15.48 -25.75
C GLY A 81 9.87 -14.57 -26.98
N SER A 82 10.37 -15.08 -28.10
CA SER A 82 10.52 -14.31 -29.33
C SER A 82 9.22 -14.10 -30.11
N THR A 83 8.18 -14.89 -29.86
CA THR A 83 6.84 -14.70 -30.44
C THR A 83 5.74 -14.98 -29.41
N PRO A 84 4.55 -14.35 -29.54
CA PRO A 84 3.41 -14.58 -28.65
C PRO A 84 3.03 -16.05 -28.51
N GLU A 85 3.03 -16.81 -29.62
CA GLU A 85 2.63 -18.22 -29.66
C GLU A 85 3.56 -19.08 -28.80
N LYS A 86 4.88 -18.83 -28.91
CA LYS A 86 5.88 -19.53 -28.11
C LYS A 86 5.76 -19.20 -26.62
N VAL A 87 5.39 -17.97 -26.28
CA VAL A 87 5.15 -17.56 -24.88
C VAL A 87 3.92 -18.25 -24.32
N VAL A 88 2.84 -18.35 -25.10
CA VAL A 88 1.62 -19.08 -24.71
C VAL A 88 1.90 -20.57 -24.51
N GLU A 89 2.63 -21.20 -25.43
CA GLU A 89 3.04 -22.60 -25.31
C GLU A 89 3.91 -22.82 -24.07
N LEU A 90 4.91 -21.96 -23.87
CA LEU A 90 5.81 -22.01 -22.71
C LEU A 90 5.03 -21.88 -21.39
N ARG A 91 4.10 -20.92 -21.32
CA ARG A 91 3.22 -20.75 -20.15
C ARG A 91 2.45 -22.04 -19.86
N GLN A 92 1.89 -22.67 -20.88
CA GLN A 92 1.12 -23.90 -20.71
C GLN A 92 2.02 -25.03 -20.16
N GLN A 93 3.21 -25.23 -20.75
CA GLN A 93 4.18 -26.20 -20.26
C GLN A 93 4.60 -25.94 -18.81
N VAL A 94 4.85 -24.68 -18.44
CA VAL A 94 5.19 -24.29 -17.07
C VAL A 94 4.02 -24.56 -16.12
N GLN A 95 2.80 -24.21 -16.52
CA GLN A 95 1.61 -24.42 -15.71
C GLN A 95 1.38 -25.91 -15.45
N ASP A 96 1.48 -26.75 -16.47
CA ASP A 96 1.26 -28.20 -16.37
C ASP A 96 2.35 -28.87 -15.53
N MET A 97 3.62 -28.51 -15.75
CA MET A 97 4.75 -29.02 -14.96
C MET A 97 4.65 -28.61 -13.48
N MET A 98 4.34 -27.34 -13.19
CA MET A 98 4.21 -26.89 -11.80
C MET A 98 3.00 -27.54 -11.12
N GLN A 99 1.90 -27.73 -11.86
CA GLN A 99 0.71 -28.40 -11.37
C GLN A 99 0.95 -29.88 -11.06
N SER A 100 1.81 -30.59 -11.82
CA SER A 100 2.19 -31.98 -11.50
C SER A 100 2.87 -32.09 -10.13
N GLY A 101 3.63 -31.07 -9.73
CA GLY A 101 4.24 -30.94 -8.40
C GLY A 101 3.33 -30.32 -7.34
N GLY A 102 2.05 -30.05 -7.64
CA GLY A 102 1.10 -29.44 -6.71
C GLY A 102 1.26 -27.93 -6.51
N PHE A 103 2.06 -27.26 -7.35
CA PHE A 103 2.23 -25.81 -7.32
C PHE A 103 1.22 -25.14 -8.27
N THR A 104 0.36 -24.29 -7.72
CA THR A 104 -0.58 -23.49 -8.52
C THR A 104 0.00 -22.11 -8.79
N LEU A 105 0.38 -21.85 -10.05
CA LEU A 105 0.75 -20.51 -10.50
C LEU A 105 -0.50 -19.65 -10.68
N ARG A 106 -0.40 -18.38 -10.29
CA ARG A 106 -1.47 -17.39 -10.37
C ARG A 106 -0.87 -16.07 -10.86
N ASN A 107 -1.72 -15.09 -11.13
CA ASN A 107 -1.27 -13.74 -11.41
C ASN A 107 -0.42 -13.57 -12.67
N TRP A 108 -0.71 -14.33 -13.73
CA TRP A 108 -0.12 -14.08 -15.04
C TRP A 108 -0.37 -12.63 -15.49
N VAL A 109 0.69 -11.99 -16.01
CA VAL A 109 0.69 -10.65 -16.61
C VAL A 109 1.53 -10.73 -17.89
N SER A 110 1.15 -9.98 -18.93
CA SER A 110 1.88 -9.90 -20.21
C SER A 110 2.05 -8.43 -20.61
N THR A 111 3.19 -8.10 -21.22
CA THR A 111 3.45 -6.79 -21.83
C THR A 111 2.94 -6.70 -23.27
N ASN A 112 2.54 -7.83 -23.88
CA ASN A 112 2.00 -7.90 -25.23
C ASN A 112 0.48 -8.09 -25.20
N GLU A 113 -0.26 -7.20 -25.88
CA GLU A 113 -1.73 -7.17 -25.96
C GLU A 113 -2.33 -8.42 -26.63
N THR A 114 -1.58 -9.08 -27.53
CA THR A 114 -2.04 -10.31 -28.22
C THR A 114 -2.01 -11.55 -27.35
N VAL A 115 -1.17 -11.56 -26.29
CA VAL A 115 -1.17 -12.61 -25.27
C VAL A 115 -2.21 -12.23 -24.21
N SER A 116 -3.48 -12.39 -24.58
CA SER A 116 -4.61 -12.10 -23.70
C SER A 116 -4.69 -13.16 -22.59
N ILE A 117 -4.49 -12.74 -21.36
CA ILE A 117 -4.79 -13.55 -20.19
C ILE A 117 -6.27 -13.30 -19.88
N PRO A 118 -7.13 -14.33 -19.87
CA PRO A 118 -8.56 -14.17 -19.61
C PRO A 118 -8.77 -13.79 -18.14
N ARG A 119 -8.61 -12.50 -17.88
CA ARG A 119 -9.05 -11.78 -16.69
C ARG A 119 -10.06 -10.74 -17.12
N CYS A 120 -11.05 -11.16 -17.89
CA CYS A 120 -12.13 -10.28 -18.28
C CYS A 120 -12.97 -10.00 -17.01
N MET A 121 -12.66 -8.89 -16.35
CA MET A 121 -13.41 -8.38 -15.20
C MET A 121 -14.66 -7.59 -15.63
N ILE A 122 -14.85 -7.47 -16.94
CA ILE A 122 -15.88 -6.65 -17.59
C ILE A 122 -16.67 -7.49 -18.61
N LEU A 123 -17.90 -7.10 -18.89
CA LEU A 123 -18.67 -7.67 -19.99
C LEU A 123 -18.01 -7.32 -21.34
N GLN A 124 -18.05 -8.24 -22.30
CA GLN A 124 -17.78 -7.91 -23.70
C GLN A 124 -18.86 -6.94 -24.19
N ASP A 125 -18.45 -5.90 -24.91
CA ASP A 125 -19.32 -4.82 -25.40
C ASP A 125 -20.07 -4.08 -24.28
N PHE A 126 -19.37 -3.78 -23.18
CA PHE A 126 -19.92 -2.96 -22.10
C PHE A 126 -20.23 -1.53 -22.60
N GLU A 127 -21.32 -0.97 -22.08
CA GLU A 127 -21.76 0.40 -22.36
C GLU A 127 -21.29 1.37 -21.28
N ALA A 128 -21.13 0.90 -20.04
CA ALA A 128 -20.71 1.70 -18.90
C ALA A 128 -19.84 0.92 -17.91
N LEU A 129 -18.89 1.62 -17.30
CA LEU A 129 -18.06 1.14 -16.20
C LEU A 129 -18.22 2.06 -15.00
N GLU A 130 -18.41 1.46 -13.83
CA GLU A 130 -18.53 2.16 -12.57
C GLU A 130 -17.60 1.51 -11.53
N LEU A 131 -16.88 2.35 -10.79
CA LEU A 131 -16.03 1.91 -9.69
C LEU A 131 -16.71 2.19 -8.35
N HIS A 132 -16.90 1.16 -7.54
CA HIS A 132 -17.61 1.23 -6.27
C HIS A 132 -16.70 0.84 -5.13
N GLY A 133 -16.41 1.82 -4.27
CA GLY A 133 -15.59 1.66 -3.09
C GLY A 133 -16.41 1.46 -1.83
N PHE A 134 -15.99 0.54 -0.99
CA PHE A 134 -16.60 0.26 0.31
C PHE A 134 -15.52 0.27 1.39
N SER A 135 -15.76 0.96 2.49
CA SER A 135 -14.85 0.97 3.65
C SER A 135 -15.62 0.59 4.90
N ASP A 136 -14.93 -0.06 5.82
CA ASP A 136 -15.48 -0.37 7.14
C ASP A 136 -14.36 -0.53 8.17
N ALA A 137 -14.73 -0.44 9.44
CA ALA A 137 -13.81 -0.54 10.57
C ALA A 137 -14.47 -1.13 11.83
N SER A 138 -13.65 -1.84 12.60
CA SER A 138 -13.96 -2.36 13.92
C SER A 138 -12.77 -2.16 14.86
N GLU A 139 -12.94 -2.52 16.13
CA GLU A 139 -11.85 -2.54 17.11
C GLU A 139 -10.73 -3.53 16.76
N ALA A 140 -10.98 -4.49 15.85
CA ALA A 140 -10.00 -5.49 15.42
C ALA A 140 -9.27 -5.09 14.13
N ALA A 141 -9.98 -4.52 13.16
CA ALA A 141 -9.42 -4.21 11.85
C ALA A 141 -10.20 -3.12 11.12
N TYR A 142 -9.55 -2.46 10.17
CA TYR A 142 -10.19 -1.55 9.21
C TYR A 142 -9.71 -1.86 7.81
N GLY A 143 -10.52 -1.52 6.81
CA GLY A 143 -10.18 -1.86 5.44
C GLY A 143 -11.06 -1.20 4.39
N ALA A 144 -10.73 -1.53 3.14
CA ALA A 144 -11.41 -1.06 1.95
C ALA A 144 -11.57 -2.19 0.92
N VAL A 145 -12.68 -2.19 0.18
CA VAL A 145 -13.01 -3.08 -0.94
C VAL A 145 -13.35 -2.22 -2.14
N VAL A 146 -12.86 -2.58 -3.32
CA VAL A 146 -13.18 -1.91 -4.58
C VAL A 146 -13.76 -2.91 -5.57
N ASN A 147 -14.99 -2.66 -5.98
CA ASN A 147 -15.71 -3.44 -6.99
C ASN A 147 -15.78 -2.66 -8.31
N LEU A 148 -15.59 -3.37 -9.43
CA LEU A 148 -15.93 -2.90 -10.77
C LEU A 148 -17.32 -3.37 -11.12
N LYS A 149 -18.15 -2.48 -11.63
CA LYS A 149 -19.40 -2.82 -12.28
C LYS A 149 -19.29 -2.48 -13.76
N SER A 150 -19.49 -3.48 -14.61
CA SER A 150 -19.67 -3.27 -16.06
C SER A 150 -21.12 -3.54 -16.44
N THR A 151 -21.72 -2.64 -17.20
CA THR A 151 -23.12 -2.75 -17.62
C THR A 151 -23.21 -2.88 -19.13
N ARG A 152 -24.09 -3.77 -19.60
CA ARG A 152 -24.46 -3.94 -21.01
C ARG A 152 -25.97 -4.13 -21.10
N ALA A 153 -26.68 -3.17 -21.68
CA ALA A 153 -28.14 -3.17 -21.78
C ALA A 153 -28.83 -3.35 -20.42
N ARG A 154 -29.28 -4.58 -20.09
CA ARG A 154 -29.93 -4.94 -18.81
C ARG A 154 -29.09 -5.86 -17.92
N GLU A 155 -27.89 -6.19 -18.35
CA GLU A 155 -26.97 -7.05 -17.63
C GLU A 155 -25.91 -6.19 -16.93
N SER A 156 -25.70 -6.43 -15.64
CA SER A 156 -24.59 -5.84 -14.89
C SER A 156 -23.74 -6.95 -14.30
N LEU A 157 -22.45 -6.89 -14.56
CA LEU A 157 -21.45 -7.77 -13.97
C LEU A 157 -20.67 -6.98 -12.93
N ILE A 158 -20.65 -7.49 -11.70
CA ILE A 158 -19.86 -6.93 -10.61
C ILE A 158 -18.72 -7.89 -10.28
N ARG A 159 -17.53 -7.33 -10.11
CA ARG A 159 -16.32 -8.07 -9.76
C ARG A 159 -15.48 -7.30 -8.75
N LEU A 160 -15.02 -8.00 -7.72
CA LEU A 160 -13.96 -7.52 -6.85
C LEU A 160 -12.67 -7.27 -7.65
N ILE A 161 -12.17 -6.04 -7.62
CA ILE A 161 -10.87 -5.69 -8.22
C ILE A 161 -9.77 -5.85 -7.18
N THR A 162 -9.95 -5.20 -6.03
CA THR A 162 -8.94 -5.13 -4.99
C THR A 162 -9.56 -4.90 -3.63
N ALA A 163 -8.88 -5.36 -2.59
CA ALA A 163 -9.22 -5.07 -1.22
C ALA A 163 -7.92 -4.86 -0.43
N LYS A 164 -7.99 -3.99 0.58
CA LYS A 164 -6.85 -3.71 1.45
C LYS A 164 -7.32 -3.60 2.88
N THR A 165 -6.67 -4.33 3.77
CA THR A 165 -7.04 -4.41 5.19
C THR A 165 -5.84 -4.12 6.08
N ARG A 166 -6.12 -3.64 7.29
CA ARG A 166 -5.12 -3.35 8.32
C ARG A 166 -5.68 -3.73 9.70
N VAL A 167 -4.82 -4.25 10.55
CA VAL A 167 -5.16 -4.53 11.95
C VAL A 167 -5.27 -3.19 12.70
N ALA A 168 -6.29 -3.04 13.55
CA ALA A 168 -6.46 -1.86 14.37
C ALA A 168 -5.33 -1.76 15.42
N PRO A 169 -4.76 -0.57 15.66
CA PRO A 169 -3.70 -0.41 16.65
C PRO A 169 -4.20 -0.70 18.08
N LEU A 170 -3.50 -1.59 18.79
CA LEU A 170 -3.81 -1.93 20.18
C LEU A 170 -3.25 -0.89 21.18
N SER A 171 -2.22 -0.12 20.80
CA SER A 171 -1.60 0.87 21.68
C SER A 171 -1.05 2.10 20.94
N PRO A 172 -1.56 3.32 21.23
CA PRO A 172 -2.79 3.56 21.99
C PRO A 172 -4.01 3.04 21.21
N PRO A 173 -5.05 2.52 21.89
CA PRO A 173 -6.29 2.12 21.24
C PRO A 173 -6.94 3.32 20.55
N GLN A 174 -7.53 3.08 19.39
CA GLN A 174 -8.20 4.11 18.60
C GLN A 174 -9.72 3.98 18.76
N SER A 175 -10.43 5.11 18.73
CA SER A 175 -11.89 5.10 18.71
C SER A 175 -12.41 4.59 17.36
N ILE A 176 -13.61 3.99 17.36
CA ILE A 176 -14.27 3.49 16.15
C ILE A 176 -14.38 4.58 15.06
N PRO A 177 -14.83 5.83 15.35
CA PRO A 177 -14.88 6.88 14.31
C PRO A 177 -13.53 7.19 13.67
N LYS A 178 -12.44 7.07 14.42
CA LYS A 178 -11.09 7.29 13.88
C LYS A 178 -10.64 6.12 13.00
N LEU A 179 -11.01 4.89 13.36
CA LEU A 179 -10.74 3.71 12.54
C LEU A 179 -11.59 3.72 11.27
N GLU A 180 -12.86 4.16 11.33
CA GLU A 180 -13.71 4.39 10.17
C GLU A 180 -13.08 5.44 9.24
N LEU A 181 -12.58 6.56 9.78
CA LEU A 181 -11.86 7.56 9.00
C LEU A 181 -10.56 7.00 8.39
N CYS A 182 -9.84 6.12 9.10
CA CYS A 182 -8.70 5.40 8.54
C CYS A 182 -9.10 4.44 7.41
N GLY A 183 -10.24 3.76 7.52
CA GLY A 183 -10.82 2.93 6.46
C GLY A 183 -11.18 3.76 5.24
N ALA A 184 -11.85 4.90 5.44
CA ALA A 184 -12.19 5.83 4.37
C ALA A 184 -10.94 6.41 3.68
N LEU A 185 -9.91 6.80 4.44
CA LEU A 185 -8.62 7.24 3.90
C LEU A 185 -7.92 6.13 3.11
N LEU A 186 -7.97 4.89 3.61
CA LEU A 186 -7.41 3.73 2.93
C LEU A 186 -8.13 3.50 1.59
N LEU A 187 -9.46 3.61 1.57
CA LEU A 187 -10.27 3.50 0.36
C LEU A 187 -9.95 4.62 -0.64
N ALA A 188 -9.88 5.88 -0.18
CA ALA A 188 -9.55 7.02 -1.03
C ALA A 188 -8.16 6.86 -1.69
N ASN A 189 -7.17 6.38 -0.94
CA ASN A 189 -5.85 6.07 -1.49
C ASN A 189 -5.89 4.88 -2.45
N LEU A 190 -6.68 3.85 -2.15
CA LEU A 190 -6.80 2.65 -2.98
C LEU A 190 -7.52 2.94 -4.31
N MET A 191 -8.42 3.92 -4.32
CA MET A 191 -9.14 4.39 -5.51
C MET A 191 -8.45 5.57 -6.22
N GLU A 192 -7.31 6.06 -5.70
CA GLU A 192 -6.66 7.31 -6.14
C GLU A 192 -7.68 8.45 -6.34
N MET A 193 -8.48 8.73 -5.32
CA MET A 193 -9.69 9.57 -5.39
C MET A 193 -9.51 10.94 -6.06
N SER A 194 -8.30 11.51 -6.05
CA SER A 194 -7.93 12.73 -6.78
C SER A 194 -8.06 12.61 -8.31
N LEU A 195 -8.13 11.40 -8.86
CA LEU A 195 -8.33 11.10 -10.27
C LEU A 195 -9.81 10.82 -10.62
N ILE A 196 -10.71 10.74 -9.64
CA ILE A 196 -12.13 10.45 -9.84
C ILE A 196 -12.94 11.73 -9.57
N PRO A 197 -13.22 12.57 -10.59
CA PRO A 197 -13.76 13.93 -10.41
C PRO A 197 -15.18 14.02 -9.82
N ASN A 198 -15.84 12.91 -9.47
CA ASN A 198 -17.24 12.89 -9.01
C ASN A 198 -17.51 11.84 -7.92
N SER A 199 -16.60 11.68 -6.96
CA SER A 199 -16.82 10.72 -5.88
C SER A 199 -17.97 11.14 -4.95
N GLN A 200 -18.94 10.23 -4.73
CA GLN A 200 -20.06 10.43 -3.81
C GLN A 200 -19.91 9.44 -2.64
N TRP A 201 -19.81 9.95 -1.43
CA TRP A 201 -19.84 9.13 -0.22
C TRP A 201 -21.28 8.89 0.20
N ARG A 202 -21.60 7.63 0.49
CA ARG A 202 -22.92 7.20 0.95
C ARG A 202 -22.77 6.19 2.07
N HIS A 203 -23.66 6.25 3.04
CA HIS A 203 -23.81 5.20 4.02
C HIS A 203 -24.37 3.94 3.36
N VAL A 204 -23.76 2.78 3.67
CA VAL A 204 -24.20 1.44 3.27
C VAL A 204 -24.37 0.62 4.54
N PRO A 205 -25.54 -0.02 4.78
CA PRO A 205 -25.74 -0.89 5.94
C PRO A 205 -24.70 -2.02 6.01
N SER A 206 -24.32 -2.44 7.22
CA SER A 206 -23.29 -3.47 7.44
C SER A 206 -23.56 -4.76 6.67
N GLU A 207 -24.81 -5.23 6.62
CA GLU A 207 -25.20 -6.48 5.94
C GLU A 207 -25.05 -6.41 4.41
N GLU A 208 -24.95 -5.20 3.86
CA GLU A 208 -24.77 -4.93 2.43
C GLU A 208 -23.40 -4.33 2.12
N ASN A 209 -22.51 -4.23 3.11
CA ASN A 209 -21.17 -3.67 2.96
C ASN A 209 -20.13 -4.80 2.84
N PRO A 210 -19.50 -5.01 1.66
CA PRO A 210 -18.45 -6.01 1.49
C PRO A 210 -17.25 -5.82 2.44
N ALA A 211 -16.99 -4.59 2.89
CA ALA A 211 -15.91 -4.32 3.84
C ALA A 211 -16.19 -4.87 5.25
N ASP A 212 -17.45 -5.15 5.58
CA ASP A 212 -17.84 -5.75 6.86
C ASP A 212 -17.23 -7.16 7.05
N CYS A 213 -17.01 -7.88 5.93
CA CYS A 213 -16.40 -9.21 5.92
C CYS A 213 -15.03 -9.28 6.62
N PHE A 214 -14.23 -8.20 6.58
CA PHE A 214 -12.95 -8.17 7.29
C PHE A 214 -12.97 -7.39 8.59
N SER A 215 -13.87 -6.41 8.77
CA SER A 215 -13.96 -5.66 10.03
C SER A 215 -14.51 -6.58 11.13
N ARG A 216 -15.48 -7.44 10.80
CA ARG A 216 -16.06 -8.43 11.72
C ARG A 216 -15.38 -9.80 11.65
N GLY A 217 -14.67 -10.05 10.56
CA GLY A 217 -13.98 -11.31 10.30
C GLY A 217 -14.91 -12.37 9.73
N ILE A 218 -14.37 -13.17 8.80
CA ILE A 218 -15.08 -14.25 8.11
C ILE A 218 -14.15 -15.46 8.00
N TYR A 219 -14.70 -16.67 8.17
CA TYR A 219 -13.90 -17.89 8.03
C TYR A 219 -13.50 -18.11 6.56
N PRO A 220 -12.29 -18.63 6.28
CA PRO A 220 -11.86 -18.88 4.90
C PRO A 220 -12.82 -19.78 4.11
N THR A 221 -13.41 -20.78 4.75
CA THR A 221 -14.40 -21.70 4.14
C THR A 221 -15.66 -21.00 3.69
N GLU A 222 -16.08 -19.98 4.43
CA GLU A 222 -17.26 -19.17 4.13
C GLU A 222 -16.94 -18.12 3.05
N LEU A 223 -15.78 -17.47 3.16
CA LEU A 223 -15.32 -16.46 2.21
C LEU A 223 -15.25 -16.97 0.77
N VAL A 224 -14.84 -18.23 0.56
CA VAL A 224 -14.69 -18.82 -0.79
C VAL A 224 -15.95 -18.66 -1.63
N ASN A 225 -17.13 -18.80 -1.03
CA ASN A 225 -18.42 -18.72 -1.73
C ASN A 225 -19.24 -17.50 -1.31
N HIS A 226 -18.65 -16.50 -0.65
CA HIS A 226 -19.39 -15.39 -0.07
C HIS A 226 -19.87 -14.39 -1.15
N PRO A 227 -21.18 -14.31 -1.43
CA PRO A 227 -21.67 -13.58 -2.59
C PRO A 227 -21.45 -12.07 -2.46
N LEU A 228 -21.63 -11.51 -1.27
CA LEU A 228 -21.41 -10.07 -1.03
C LEU A 228 -19.95 -9.67 -1.26
N TRP A 229 -19.00 -10.55 -0.94
CA TRP A 229 -17.58 -10.27 -1.12
C TRP A 229 -17.17 -10.30 -2.60
N TRP A 230 -17.62 -11.30 -3.35
CA TRP A 230 -17.20 -11.50 -4.74
C TRP A 230 -18.03 -10.76 -5.78
N ALA A 231 -19.33 -10.57 -5.52
CA ALA A 231 -20.29 -9.98 -6.43
C ALA A 231 -20.89 -8.65 -5.93
N GLY A 232 -20.48 -8.19 -4.75
CA GLY A 232 -21.02 -6.96 -4.16
C GLY A 232 -22.49 -7.06 -3.74
N PRO A 233 -23.08 -5.95 -3.29
CA PRO A 233 -24.47 -5.94 -2.85
C PRO A 233 -25.45 -6.01 -4.02
N LYS A 234 -26.62 -6.63 -3.79
CA LYS A 234 -27.64 -6.84 -4.83
C LYS A 234 -28.17 -5.54 -5.44
N TRP A 235 -28.26 -4.47 -4.64
CA TRP A 235 -28.74 -3.17 -5.12
C TRP A 235 -27.81 -2.57 -6.18
N LEU A 236 -26.50 -2.89 -6.12
CA LEU A 236 -25.51 -2.41 -7.07
C LEU A 236 -25.75 -2.98 -8.47
N SER A 237 -26.15 -4.25 -8.57
CA SER A 237 -26.51 -4.88 -9.85
C SER A 237 -27.79 -4.30 -10.47
N LYS A 238 -28.66 -3.72 -9.64
CA LYS A 238 -29.92 -3.10 -10.08
C LYS A 238 -29.78 -1.61 -10.33
N SER A 239 -28.59 -1.04 -10.11
CA SER A 239 -28.36 0.42 -10.16
C SER A 239 -29.26 1.22 -9.22
N ILE A 240 -29.64 0.64 -8.08
CA ILE A 240 -30.47 1.30 -7.06
C ILE A 240 -29.57 1.65 -5.88
N LEU A 241 -29.40 2.94 -5.59
CA LEU A 241 -28.53 3.37 -4.48
C LEU A 241 -29.23 3.19 -3.12
N PRO A 242 -28.48 2.91 -2.04
CA PRO A 242 -29.05 2.73 -0.71
C PRO A 242 -29.65 4.03 -0.16
N ILE A 243 -30.75 3.89 0.57
CA ILE A 243 -31.43 4.99 1.27
C ILE A 243 -30.48 5.51 2.36
N GLN A 244 -30.32 6.84 2.43
CA GLN A 244 -29.46 7.46 3.42
C GLN A 244 -30.23 7.67 4.72
N PRO A 245 -29.66 7.30 5.89
CA PRO A 245 -30.29 7.55 7.17
C PRO A 245 -30.36 9.06 7.45
N GLU A 246 -31.36 9.49 8.22
CA GLU A 246 -31.36 10.83 8.79
C GLU A 246 -30.18 10.95 9.76
N ILE A 247 -29.32 11.94 9.52
CA ILE A 247 -28.17 12.20 10.38
C ILE A 247 -28.66 13.06 11.55
N PRO A 248 -28.72 12.54 12.79
CA PRO A 248 -29.03 13.38 13.94
C PRO A 248 -27.93 14.43 14.10
N ILE A 249 -28.31 15.66 14.46
CA ILE A 249 -27.35 16.70 14.84
C ILE A 249 -26.63 16.21 16.10
N THR A 250 -25.38 15.78 15.97
CA THR A 250 -24.58 15.31 17.12
C THR A 250 -23.73 16.47 17.68
N THR A 251 -23.51 16.45 19.00
CA THR A 251 -22.57 17.34 19.70
C THR A 251 -21.22 16.66 20.00
N LEU A 252 -20.96 15.50 19.37
CA LEU A 252 -19.83 14.64 19.70
C LEU A 252 -18.51 15.17 19.09
N GLU A 253 -17.58 15.49 19.99
CA GLU A 253 -16.17 15.87 19.80
C GLU A 253 -15.83 16.81 18.63
N GLU A 254 -16.21 18.08 18.77
CA GLU A 254 -15.36 19.16 18.25
C GLU A 254 -14.04 19.17 19.04
N ARG A 255 -13.05 18.40 18.60
CA ARG A 255 -11.69 18.62 19.10
C ARG A 255 -11.25 20.01 18.66
N LYS A 256 -11.14 20.94 19.62
CA LYS A 256 -10.41 22.19 19.46
C LYS A 256 -9.02 21.87 18.92
N ILE A 257 -8.82 22.09 17.62
CA ILE A 257 -7.51 22.01 16.99
C ILE A 257 -6.69 23.13 17.61
N HIS A 258 -5.80 22.79 18.54
CA HIS A 258 -4.83 23.74 19.08
C HIS A 258 -3.78 23.98 18.00
N PHE A 259 -3.99 25.01 17.18
CA PHE A 259 -2.91 25.57 16.38
C PHE A 259 -1.96 26.31 17.31
N THR A 260 -0.83 25.69 17.67
CA THR A 260 0.29 26.45 18.20
C THR A 260 0.90 27.24 17.04
N THR A 261 0.58 28.52 16.95
CA THR A 261 1.35 29.45 16.12
C THR A 261 2.72 29.65 16.77
N TYR A 262 3.76 29.09 16.16
CA TYR A 262 5.14 29.35 16.55
C TYR A 262 5.53 30.74 16.04
N GLN A 263 5.48 31.76 16.90
CA GLN A 263 6.18 33.01 16.65
C GLN A 263 7.65 32.84 17.04
N ASP A 264 8.53 32.77 16.04
CA ASP A 264 9.96 32.67 16.28
C ASP A 264 10.50 34.02 16.82
N GLY A 265 10.60 34.17 18.14
CA GLY A 265 11.15 35.36 18.78
C GLY A 265 12.66 35.56 18.57
N LEU A 266 13.38 34.57 18.02
CA LEU A 266 14.83 34.62 17.84
C LEU A 266 15.19 34.30 16.38
N ASN A 267 15.16 35.33 15.55
CA ASN A 267 15.49 35.25 14.14
C ASN A 267 17.02 35.15 13.90
N LEU A 268 17.66 34.11 14.44
CA LEU A 268 19.11 33.92 14.42
C LEU A 268 19.65 33.65 13.01
N VAL A 269 18.86 32.97 12.16
CA VAL A 269 19.25 32.59 10.80
C VAL A 269 19.40 33.83 9.91
N ASP A 270 18.44 34.76 9.97
CA ASP A 270 18.43 35.97 9.13
C ASP A 270 19.41 37.05 9.59
N ARG A 271 20.02 36.89 10.78
CA ARG A 271 20.93 37.87 11.40
C ARG A 271 22.41 37.57 11.17
N HIS A 272 22.75 36.44 10.56
CA HIS A 272 24.13 36.02 10.37
C HIS A 272 24.38 35.57 8.92
N SER A 273 25.32 36.24 8.24
CA SER A 273 25.70 35.93 6.85
C SER A 273 26.70 34.79 6.70
N SER A 274 27.28 34.31 7.81
CA SER A 274 28.24 33.20 7.81
C SER A 274 27.67 31.97 8.50
N TYR A 275 27.53 30.87 7.75
CA TYR A 275 27.10 29.58 8.26
C TYR A 275 27.98 29.09 9.42
N GLN A 276 29.30 29.22 9.30
CA GLN A 276 30.23 28.80 10.36
C GLN A 276 30.06 29.65 11.63
N GLN A 277 29.77 30.93 11.49
CA GLN A 277 29.52 31.82 12.62
C GLN A 277 28.19 31.46 13.31
N LEU A 278 27.12 31.29 12.52
CA LEU A 278 25.81 30.87 13.01
C LEU A 278 25.88 29.52 13.73
N LEU A 279 26.62 28.57 13.18
CA LEU A 279 26.82 27.24 13.75
C LEU A 279 27.52 27.32 15.11
N ARG A 280 28.61 28.09 15.21
CA ARG A 280 29.36 28.27 16.46
C ARG A 280 28.55 29.02 17.51
N ILE A 281 27.81 30.06 17.13
CA ILE A 281 26.90 30.79 18.03
C ILE A 281 25.85 29.83 18.57
N THR A 282 25.22 29.04 17.70
CA THR A 282 24.19 28.08 18.10
C THR A 282 24.76 27.02 19.06
N ALA A 283 25.95 26.49 18.77
CA ALA A 283 26.63 25.54 19.65
C ALA A 283 26.97 26.15 21.01
N TRP A 284 27.43 27.41 21.05
CA TRP A 284 27.68 28.13 22.30
C TRP A 284 26.41 28.39 23.10
N VAL A 285 25.30 28.76 22.44
CA VAL A 285 24.00 28.94 23.10
C VAL A 285 23.52 27.63 23.71
N ILE A 286 23.61 26.51 22.98
CA ILE A 286 23.25 25.18 23.49
C ILE A 286 24.11 24.82 24.69
N ARG A 287 25.43 25.02 24.60
CA ARG A 287 26.36 24.74 25.71
C ARG A 287 26.08 25.64 26.91
N PHE A 288 25.80 26.91 26.71
CA PHE A 288 25.45 27.85 27.77
C PHE A 288 24.19 27.38 28.51
N VAL A 289 23.12 27.06 27.79
CA VAL A 289 21.87 26.55 28.37
C VAL A 289 22.09 25.25 29.15
N ARG A 290 22.96 24.36 28.64
CA ARG A 290 23.35 23.14 29.37
C ARG A 290 24.11 23.46 30.65
N ASN A 291 25.13 24.32 30.58
CA ASN A 291 25.92 24.72 31.73
C ASN A 291 25.09 25.43 32.82
N LEU A 292 24.00 26.12 32.46
CA LEU A 292 23.04 26.68 33.44
C LEU A 292 22.33 25.60 34.26
N ARG A 293 22.21 24.38 33.72
CA ARG A 293 21.58 23.22 34.38
C ARG A 293 22.61 22.28 35.00
N THR A 294 23.90 22.61 34.91
CA THR A 294 25.01 21.77 35.38
C THR A 294 25.69 22.44 36.59
N PRO A 295 26.03 21.67 37.66
CA PRO A 295 26.83 22.16 38.78
C PRO A 295 28.16 22.78 38.32
N ALA A 296 28.65 23.80 39.03
CA ALA A 296 29.79 24.59 38.59
C ALA A 296 31.06 23.77 38.27
N ILE A 297 31.28 22.68 39.00
CA ILE A 297 32.45 21.80 38.86
C ILE A 297 32.45 21.00 37.54
N ASP A 298 31.26 20.74 36.97
CA ASP A 298 31.07 19.91 35.77
C ASP A 298 30.79 20.74 34.51
N ARG A 299 30.85 22.08 34.61
CA ARG A 299 30.59 22.97 33.48
C ARG A 299 31.72 22.89 32.46
N LYS A 300 31.35 22.74 31.19
CA LYS A 300 32.33 22.72 30.10
C LYS A 300 32.76 24.15 29.74
N LEU A 301 34.02 24.48 30.02
CA LEU A 301 34.65 25.77 29.70
C LEU A 301 35.72 25.66 28.58
N THR A 302 35.89 24.47 28.01
CA THR A 302 36.83 24.21 26.92
C THR A 302 36.34 24.78 25.58
N PRO A 303 37.13 24.77 24.50
CA PRO A 303 36.63 25.08 23.16
C PRO A 303 35.48 24.16 22.72
N LEU A 304 34.71 24.58 21.70
CA LEU A 304 33.63 23.76 21.14
C LEU A 304 34.18 22.47 20.54
N THR A 305 33.53 21.35 20.84
CA THR A 305 33.87 20.06 20.22
C THR A 305 33.13 19.88 18.90
N VAL A 306 33.66 19.00 18.03
CA VAL A 306 33.02 18.64 16.75
C VAL A 306 31.62 18.07 16.96
N VAL A 307 31.40 17.34 18.06
CA VAL A 307 30.09 16.77 18.41
C VAL A 307 29.06 17.86 18.69
N GLU A 308 29.45 18.91 19.40
CA GLU A 308 28.55 20.05 19.69
C GLU A 308 28.25 20.88 18.44
N LEU A 309 29.21 20.97 17.50
CA LEU A 309 28.98 21.59 16.21
C LEU A 309 27.98 20.79 15.38
N ARG A 310 28.14 19.46 15.29
CA ARG A 310 27.19 18.57 14.58
C ARG A 310 25.78 18.64 15.17
N GLU A 311 25.67 18.71 16.49
CA GLU A 311 24.38 18.84 17.15
C GLU A 311 23.71 20.18 16.83
N ALA A 312 24.47 21.28 16.87
CA ALA A 312 23.98 22.60 16.50
C ALA A 312 23.50 22.64 15.04
N GLU A 313 24.20 21.97 14.12
CA GLU A 313 23.84 21.83 12.71
C GLU A 313 22.49 21.13 12.55
N VAL A 314 22.30 19.97 13.18
CA VAL A 314 21.02 19.23 13.11
C VAL A 314 19.85 20.07 13.62
N ILE A 315 20.06 20.84 14.68
CA ILE A 315 19.02 21.71 15.25
C ILE A 315 18.69 22.87 14.30
N LEU A 316 19.69 23.49 13.68
CA LEU A 316 19.48 24.55 12.68
C LEU A 316 18.72 24.03 11.47
N VAL A 317 19.12 22.87 10.92
CA VAL A 317 18.44 22.23 9.79
C VAL A 317 16.98 21.93 10.11
N LYS A 318 16.71 21.29 11.25
CA LYS A 318 15.33 21.01 11.69
C LYS A 318 14.50 22.29 11.88
N ARG A 319 15.12 23.38 12.35
CA ARG A 319 14.43 24.66 12.54
C ARG A 319 14.11 25.34 11.21
N ILE A 320 15.02 25.31 10.25
CA ILE A 320 14.80 25.85 8.89
C ILE A 320 13.73 25.03 8.16
N GLN A 321 13.80 23.69 8.22
CA GLN A 321 12.80 22.80 7.63
C GLN A 321 11.39 22.97 8.22
N ARG A 322 11.28 23.44 9.47
CA ARG A 322 9.99 23.78 10.09
C ARG A 322 9.46 25.16 9.67
N ARG A 323 10.32 26.04 9.16
CA ARG A 323 10.01 27.44 8.82
C ARG A 323 9.66 27.62 7.36
N ALA A 324 10.24 26.83 6.48
CA ALA A 324 9.95 26.84 5.05
C ALA A 324 9.08 25.63 4.67
N LYS A 325 7.93 25.87 4.02
CA LYS A 325 7.46 24.88 3.04
C LYS A 325 8.53 24.84 1.94
N PRO A 326 8.94 23.67 1.44
CA PRO A 326 9.87 23.63 0.33
C PRO A 326 9.19 24.25 -0.89
N ASP A 327 9.60 25.47 -1.26
CA ASP A 327 9.11 26.13 -2.48
C ASP A 327 9.80 25.57 -3.73
N GLU A 328 11.04 25.06 -3.60
CA GLU A 328 11.75 24.33 -4.66
C GLU A 328 12.55 23.16 -4.07
N ILE A 329 12.32 21.95 -4.60
CA ILE A 329 13.08 20.74 -4.29
C ILE A 329 14.06 20.48 -5.44
N TRP A 330 15.35 20.67 -5.20
CA TRP A 330 16.39 20.27 -6.15
C TRP A 330 16.74 18.80 -5.89
N SER A 331 16.18 17.91 -6.72
CA SER A 331 16.61 16.51 -6.84
C SER A 331 17.86 16.46 -7.72
N ASP A 332 18.76 15.50 -7.46
CA ASP A 332 19.94 15.12 -8.23
C ASP A 332 19.63 14.56 -9.65
N CYS A 333 18.55 15.05 -10.26
CA CYS A 333 18.02 14.65 -11.56
C CYS A 333 17.86 13.13 -11.71
N GLY A 334 17.57 12.40 -10.63
CA GLY A 334 17.23 10.98 -10.71
C GLY A 334 18.29 10.16 -11.45
N SER A 335 19.59 10.42 -11.24
CA SER A 335 20.65 9.53 -11.72
C SER A 335 20.61 8.13 -11.07
N ASN A 336 19.77 8.00 -10.04
CA ASN A 336 19.31 6.82 -9.32
C ASN A 336 17.87 6.38 -9.73
N PHE A 337 17.18 7.12 -10.61
CA PHE A 337 15.82 6.87 -11.14
C PHE A 337 15.78 6.91 -12.68
N LEU A 338 16.52 6.02 -13.34
CA LEU A 338 16.44 5.81 -14.80
C LEU A 338 15.03 5.39 -15.29
N GLY A 339 14.14 4.96 -14.40
CA GLY A 339 12.80 4.49 -14.76
C GLY A 339 11.77 5.58 -15.06
N ALA A 340 11.87 6.76 -14.43
CA ALA A 340 10.81 7.79 -14.47
C ALA A 340 11.00 8.87 -15.56
N ASN A 341 12.07 8.77 -16.36
CA ASN A 341 12.50 9.81 -17.30
C ASN A 341 11.57 9.95 -18.52
N ARG A 342 10.82 8.89 -18.84
CA ARG A 342 9.84 8.91 -19.94
C ARG A 342 8.55 9.59 -19.51
N GLU A 343 8.03 9.25 -18.32
CA GLU A 343 6.80 9.85 -17.78
C GLU A 343 6.97 11.34 -17.51
N LEU A 344 8.15 11.78 -17.05
CA LEU A 344 8.44 13.20 -16.86
C LEU A 344 8.53 13.99 -18.18
N ARG A 345 8.98 13.35 -19.26
CA ARG A 345 8.98 13.97 -20.60
C ARG A 345 7.58 14.07 -21.18
N ASP A 346 6.74 13.05 -21.00
CA ASP A 346 5.37 13.04 -21.51
C ASP A 346 4.48 14.03 -20.73
N LEU A 347 4.68 14.14 -19.41
CA LEU A 347 4.02 15.15 -18.57
C LEU A 347 4.43 16.58 -18.96
N SER A 348 5.72 16.79 -19.23
CA SER A 348 6.25 18.06 -19.76
C SER A 348 5.59 18.42 -21.10
N GLN A 349 5.50 17.47 -22.03
CA GLN A 349 4.88 17.69 -23.35
C GLN A 349 3.39 18.00 -23.25
N PHE A 350 2.69 17.39 -22.29
CA PHE A 350 1.27 17.63 -22.02
C PHE A 350 1.01 19.00 -21.38
N LEU A 351 1.82 19.42 -20.40
CA LEU A 351 1.64 20.70 -19.70
C LEU A 351 1.96 21.91 -20.59
N TYR A 352 2.94 21.79 -21.48
CA TYR A 352 3.30 22.84 -22.43
C TYR A 352 2.57 22.72 -23.77
N SER A 353 1.66 21.75 -23.90
CA SER A 353 0.81 21.65 -25.10
C SER A 353 -0.08 22.88 -25.19
N LYS A 354 -0.19 23.43 -26.39
CA LYS A 354 -0.91 24.70 -26.63
C LYS A 354 -2.39 24.62 -26.23
N VAL A 355 -2.99 23.44 -26.43
CA VAL A 355 -4.38 23.16 -26.06
C VAL A 355 -4.55 23.14 -24.54
N THR A 356 -3.59 22.56 -23.82
CA THR A 356 -3.62 22.49 -22.36
C THR A 356 -3.38 23.87 -21.74
N GLN A 357 -2.43 24.64 -22.27
CA GLN A 357 -2.16 26.01 -21.82
C GLN A 357 -3.37 26.92 -22.06
N GLU A 358 -4.01 26.86 -23.24
CA GLU A 358 -5.21 27.65 -23.54
C GLU A 358 -6.40 27.24 -22.66
N ALA A 359 -6.58 25.95 -22.36
CA ALA A 359 -7.61 25.49 -21.44
C ALA A 359 -7.40 26.00 -20.02
N VAL A 360 -6.15 25.97 -19.52
CA VAL A 360 -5.79 26.45 -18.18
C VAL A 360 -5.93 27.97 -18.08
N THR A 361 -5.46 28.74 -19.07
CA THR A 361 -5.58 30.20 -19.07
C THR A 361 -7.06 30.65 -19.12
N ASN A 362 -7.89 29.97 -19.93
CA ASN A 362 -9.32 30.28 -19.99
C ASN A 362 -10.07 29.92 -18.70
N GLN A 363 -9.66 28.82 -18.04
CA GLN A 363 -10.28 28.40 -16.79
C GLN A 363 -9.92 29.32 -15.62
N LEU A 364 -8.64 29.72 -15.51
CA LEU A 364 -8.19 30.69 -14.49
C LEU A 364 -8.87 32.06 -14.68
N ALA A 365 -8.97 32.54 -15.93
CA ALA A 365 -9.68 33.77 -16.25
C ALA A 365 -11.18 33.71 -15.89
N SER A 366 -11.83 32.54 -16.03
CA SER A 366 -13.24 32.35 -15.68
C SER A 366 -13.51 32.31 -14.17
N GLU A 367 -12.52 31.92 -13.38
CA GLU A 367 -12.57 31.94 -11.91
C GLU A 367 -12.15 33.30 -11.33
N GLY A 368 -11.90 34.31 -12.19
CA GLY A 368 -11.52 35.66 -11.79
C GLY A 368 -10.07 35.80 -11.33
N ILE A 369 -9.28 34.74 -11.49
CA ILE A 369 -7.84 34.72 -11.20
C ILE A 369 -7.14 35.11 -12.50
N ARG A 370 -6.79 36.39 -12.61
CA ARG A 370 -5.99 36.90 -13.74
C ARG A 370 -4.54 36.46 -13.66
#